data_AF-A0AAU1ZVN4-F1
#
_entry.id   AF-A0AAU1ZVN4-F1
#
_cell.length_a   1.000
_cell.length_b   1.000
_cell.length_c   1.000
_cell.angle_alpha   90.00
_cell.angle_beta   90.00
_cell.angle_gamma   90.00
#
_symmetry.space_group_name_H-M   'P 1'
#
loop_
_entity.id
_entity.type
_entity.pdbx_description
1 polymer ?
#
loop_
_entity_poly.entity_id
_entity_poly.type
_entity_poly.pdbx_seq_one_letter_code
_entity_poly.pdbx_strand_id
1 'polypeptide(L)'
;MDYRPVLARHSVPLTHEVTQWNEAARATGLEPYECKASYICGAMREFMQASGLNFANEYHLGALFLALDATELLGRVVTGTRRRTRRRGQDPEALGATAVLQRGVKYLTDHGDPQVAPLPHSPEHYADLRNFAAHGATYLPQELRFDPDSARLLLRHLAYALNTMWDDSDLSANLAAVEVHPVWTTVKGKKEPVYVRDIQEHLKANQPGDELAHDSWRYTIVSVDTSSPAVTGRG
;
A
#
# COMPACT_ATOMS: atom_id res chain seq x y z
N MET A 1 9.75 12.13 17.48
CA MET A 1 8.51 12.84 17.91
C MET A 1 7.46 11.75 18.12
N ASP A 2 6.57 11.85 19.12
CA ASP A 2 5.52 10.83 19.32
C ASP A 2 4.30 11.15 18.44
N TYR A 3 4.00 10.29 17.47
CA TYR A 3 2.95 10.44 16.46
C TYR A 3 1.65 9.73 16.84
N ARG A 4 1.60 8.95 17.92
CA ARG A 4 0.36 8.30 18.39
C ARG A 4 -0.79 9.29 18.66
N PRO A 5 -0.57 10.50 19.20
CA PRO A 5 -1.65 11.46 19.40
C PRO A 5 -2.34 11.92 18.11
N VAL A 6 -1.63 11.91 16.96
CA VAL A 6 -2.22 12.23 15.66
C VAL A 6 -3.26 11.18 15.30
N LEU A 7 -2.91 9.90 15.41
CA LEU A 7 -3.83 8.80 15.16
C LEU A 7 -5.08 8.86 16.06
N ALA A 8 -4.89 9.13 17.35
CA ALA A 8 -5.99 9.21 18.31
C ALA A 8 -6.95 10.39 18.02
N ARG A 9 -6.41 11.55 17.63
CA ARG A 9 -7.19 12.76 17.30
C ARG A 9 -8.15 12.54 16.13
N HIS A 10 -7.74 11.73 15.15
CA HIS A 10 -8.51 11.45 13.94
C HIS A 10 -9.28 10.13 14.02
N SER A 11 -9.53 9.63 15.23
CA SER A 11 -10.30 8.41 15.43
C SER A 11 -11.77 8.56 15.01
N VAL A 12 -12.26 7.57 14.26
CA VAL A 12 -13.63 7.55 13.72
C VAL A 12 -14.32 6.24 14.14
N PRO A 13 -15.62 6.25 14.50
CA PRO A 13 -16.34 5.02 14.83
C PRO A 13 -16.34 4.01 13.67
N LEU A 14 -16.11 2.74 14.00
CA LEU A 14 -16.21 1.63 13.04
C LEU A 14 -17.69 1.34 12.72
N THR A 15 -18.00 1.05 11.46
CA THR A 15 -19.39 0.90 10.99
C THR A 15 -19.91 -0.55 11.03
N HIS A 16 -19.12 -1.53 10.58
CA HIS A 16 -19.62 -2.89 10.31
C HIS A 16 -18.88 -4.03 11.03
N GLU A 17 -17.63 -3.81 11.47
CA GLU A 17 -16.74 -4.87 12.00
C GLU A 17 -16.36 -4.65 13.48
N VAL A 18 -17.25 -3.96 14.21
CA VAL A 18 -16.98 -3.50 15.57
C VAL A 18 -16.59 -4.67 16.48
N THR A 19 -17.23 -5.83 16.35
CA THR A 19 -17.00 -6.99 17.23
C THR A 19 -15.60 -7.57 17.10
N GLN A 20 -15.07 -7.72 15.88
CA GLN A 20 -13.74 -8.28 15.64
C GLN A 20 -12.65 -7.33 16.16
N TRP A 21 -12.80 -6.03 15.88
CA TRP A 21 -11.85 -5.03 16.33
C TRP A 21 -11.95 -4.74 17.83
N ASN A 22 -13.10 -4.99 18.46
CA ASN A 22 -13.23 -4.96 19.93
C ASN A 22 -12.40 -6.04 20.62
N GLU A 23 -12.23 -7.22 20.01
CA GLU A 23 -11.36 -8.26 20.57
C GLU A 23 -9.88 -7.82 20.51
N ALA A 24 -9.46 -7.28 19.36
CA ALA A 24 -8.11 -6.73 19.18
C ALA A 24 -7.84 -5.58 20.15
N ALA A 25 -8.79 -4.65 20.29
CA ALA A 25 -8.78 -3.54 21.25
C ALA A 25 -8.55 -4.02 22.69
N ARG A 26 -9.30 -5.04 23.13
CA ARG A 26 -9.11 -5.62 24.47
C ARG A 26 -7.73 -6.24 24.65
N ALA A 27 -7.18 -6.90 23.62
CA ALA A 27 -5.86 -7.50 23.71
C ALA A 27 -4.76 -6.44 23.83
N THR A 28 -4.87 -5.33 23.09
CA THR A 28 -3.83 -4.31 22.98
C THR A 28 -3.96 -3.17 23.99
N GLY A 29 -5.17 -2.90 24.48
CA GLY A 29 -5.49 -1.75 25.32
C GLY A 29 -5.73 -0.45 24.53
N LEU A 30 -6.04 -0.55 23.23
CA LEU A 30 -6.30 0.59 22.34
C LEU A 30 -7.78 0.66 21.97
N GLU A 31 -8.21 1.76 21.35
CA GLU A 31 -9.54 1.83 20.75
C GLU A 31 -9.65 0.94 19.48
N PRO A 32 -10.85 0.44 19.13
CA PRO A 32 -11.03 -0.44 17.96
C PRO A 32 -10.56 0.19 16.65
N TYR A 33 -10.81 1.49 16.46
CA TYR A 33 -10.33 2.21 15.28
C TYR A 33 -8.80 2.28 15.24
N GLU A 34 -8.16 2.64 16.35
CA GLU A 34 -6.69 2.72 16.44
C GLU A 34 -6.05 1.36 16.17
N CYS A 35 -6.65 0.26 16.64
CA CYS A 35 -6.21 -1.10 16.31
C CYS A 35 -6.27 -1.36 14.80
N LYS A 36 -7.40 -1.03 14.16
CA LYS A 36 -7.62 -1.24 12.73
C LYS A 36 -6.65 -0.42 11.89
N ALA A 37 -6.52 0.86 12.23
CA ALA A 37 -5.57 1.78 11.63
C ALA A 37 -4.13 1.28 11.74
N SER A 38 -3.72 0.87 12.95
CA SER A 38 -2.38 0.32 13.19
C SER A 38 -2.13 -0.97 12.43
N TYR A 39 -3.13 -1.86 12.34
CA TYR A 39 -3.04 -3.09 11.58
C TYR A 39 -2.85 -2.83 10.08
N ILE A 40 -3.67 -1.95 9.49
CA ILE A 40 -3.59 -1.61 8.07
C ILE A 40 -2.25 -0.95 7.76
N CYS A 41 -1.82 0.00 8.59
CA CYS A 41 -0.48 0.61 8.52
C CYS A 41 0.61 -0.45 8.52
N GLY A 42 0.55 -1.36 9.48
CA GLY A 42 1.55 -2.41 9.63
C GLY A 42 1.60 -3.36 8.44
N ALA A 43 0.45 -3.82 7.97
CA ALA A 43 0.39 -4.66 6.79
C ALA A 43 0.97 -3.95 5.55
N MET A 44 0.64 -2.67 5.33
CA MET A 44 1.21 -1.89 4.23
C MET A 44 2.73 -1.74 4.37
N ARG A 45 3.23 -1.38 5.56
CA ARG A 45 4.66 -1.26 5.84
C ARG A 45 5.40 -2.57 5.57
N GLU A 46 4.85 -3.70 6.00
CA GLU A 46 5.47 -5.01 5.79
C GLU A 46 5.57 -5.37 4.31
N PHE A 47 4.51 -5.13 3.53
CA PHE A 47 4.57 -5.31 2.07
C PHE A 47 5.61 -4.39 1.43
N MET A 48 5.68 -3.12 1.85
CA MET A 48 6.65 -2.17 1.34
C MET A 48 8.09 -2.52 1.74
N GLN A 49 8.30 -2.98 2.97
CA GLN A 49 9.59 -3.39 3.49
C GLN A 49 10.08 -4.65 2.77
N ALA A 50 9.23 -5.66 2.62
CA ALA A 50 9.54 -6.88 1.90
C ALA A 50 9.74 -6.62 0.39
N SER A 51 8.93 -5.74 -0.21
CA SER A 51 9.14 -5.25 -1.57
C SER A 51 10.52 -4.59 -1.71
N GLY A 52 10.88 -3.77 -0.72
CA GLY A 52 12.19 -3.18 -0.62
C GLY A 52 13.31 -4.24 -0.60
N LEU A 53 13.26 -5.16 0.36
CA LEU A 53 14.26 -6.22 0.46
C LEU A 53 14.39 -7.03 -0.84
N ASN A 54 13.29 -7.36 -1.51
CA ASN A 54 13.31 -8.02 -2.82
C ASN A 54 14.02 -7.18 -3.88
N PHE A 55 13.76 -5.87 -3.93
CA PHE A 55 14.39 -4.98 -4.90
C PHE A 55 15.91 -4.88 -4.70
N ALA A 56 16.36 -4.74 -3.44
CA ALA A 56 17.79 -4.71 -3.11
C ALA A 56 18.53 -5.99 -3.49
N ASN A 57 17.82 -7.12 -3.55
CA ASN A 57 18.36 -8.42 -3.92
C ASN A 57 18.03 -8.80 -5.38
N GLU A 58 17.73 -7.81 -6.23
CA GLU A 58 17.48 -7.98 -7.68
C GLU A 58 16.25 -8.84 -8.04
N TYR A 59 15.37 -9.14 -7.07
CA TYR A 59 14.10 -9.82 -7.28
C TYR A 59 12.99 -8.84 -7.71
N HIS A 60 13.18 -8.16 -8.84
CA HIS A 60 12.35 -7.01 -9.25
C HIS A 60 10.86 -7.34 -9.46
N LEU A 61 10.52 -8.53 -9.99
CA LEU A 61 9.11 -8.93 -10.13
C LEU A 61 8.44 -9.17 -8.78
N GLY A 62 9.17 -9.78 -7.83
CA GLY A 62 8.69 -9.95 -6.45
C GLY A 62 8.55 -8.62 -5.72
N ALA A 63 9.47 -7.68 -5.96
CA ALA A 63 9.37 -6.33 -5.45
C ALA A 63 8.11 -5.61 -5.99
N LEU A 64 7.91 -5.65 -7.31
CA LEU A 64 6.74 -5.07 -7.96
C LEU A 64 5.45 -5.67 -7.42
N PHE A 65 5.38 -6.99 -7.32
CA PHE A 65 4.21 -7.69 -6.82
C PHE A 65 3.83 -7.20 -5.42
N LEU A 66 4.76 -7.19 -4.47
CA LEU A 66 4.50 -6.74 -3.10
C LEU A 66 4.18 -5.24 -3.00
N ALA A 67 4.79 -4.38 -3.81
CA ALA A 67 4.42 -2.97 -3.86
C ALA A 67 2.98 -2.78 -4.35
N LEU A 68 2.54 -3.60 -5.30
CA LEU A 68 1.16 -3.61 -5.78
C LEU A 68 0.19 -4.22 -4.77
N ASP A 69 0.60 -5.15 -3.91
CA ASP A 69 -0.21 -5.60 -2.76
C ASP A 69 -0.47 -4.46 -1.76
N ALA A 70 0.56 -3.68 -1.43
CA ALA A 70 0.40 -2.49 -0.60
C ALA A 70 -0.53 -1.47 -1.27
N THR A 71 -0.41 -1.27 -2.58
CA THR A 71 -1.26 -0.36 -3.35
C THR A 71 -2.70 -0.83 -3.45
N GLU A 72 -2.94 -2.14 -3.57
CA GLU A 72 -4.28 -2.71 -3.52
C GLU A 72 -4.89 -2.47 -2.13
N LEU A 73 -4.15 -2.70 -1.05
CA LEU A 73 -4.63 -2.43 0.31
C LEU A 73 -4.99 -0.95 0.50
N LEU A 74 -4.17 -0.03 0.01
CA LEU A 74 -4.52 1.39 -0.06
C LEU A 74 -5.81 1.63 -0.86
N GLY A 75 -5.93 1.01 -2.02
CA GLY A 75 -7.13 1.07 -2.85
C GLY A 75 -8.40 0.62 -2.12
N ARG A 76 -8.30 -0.40 -1.24
CA ARG A 76 -9.41 -0.84 -0.38
C ARG A 76 -9.79 0.26 0.59
N VAL A 77 -8.79 0.86 1.24
CA VAL A 77 -9.00 2.00 2.16
C VAL A 77 -9.64 3.16 1.42
N VAL A 78 -9.09 3.61 0.30
CA VAL A 78 -9.64 4.73 -0.50
C VAL A 78 -11.08 4.48 -0.92
N THR A 79 -11.44 3.23 -1.22
CA THR A 79 -12.79 2.91 -1.68
C THR A 79 -13.80 2.78 -0.54
N GLY A 80 -13.34 2.49 0.69
CA GLY A 80 -14.16 2.44 1.91
C GLY A 80 -15.16 1.29 1.99
N THR A 81 -15.51 0.61 0.90
CA THR A 81 -16.43 -0.53 0.90
C THR A 81 -15.97 -1.63 -0.05
N ARG A 82 -16.36 -2.89 0.24
CA ARG A 82 -16.14 -4.02 -0.68
C ARG A 82 -17.18 -4.10 -1.81
N ARG A 83 -18.20 -3.24 -1.81
CA ARG A 83 -19.43 -3.44 -2.59
C ARG A 83 -19.79 -2.19 -3.38
N ARG A 84 -19.98 -2.32 -4.68
CA ARG A 84 -20.45 -1.22 -5.51
C ARG A 84 -21.95 -1.01 -5.24
N THR A 85 -22.33 0.19 -4.80
CA THR A 85 -23.75 0.57 -4.69
C THR A 85 -24.36 0.58 -6.09
N ARG A 86 -25.20 -0.41 -6.41
CA ARG A 86 -25.95 -0.46 -7.69
C ARG A 86 -27.33 0.17 -7.53
N ARG A 87 -27.97 0.46 -8.68
CA ARG A 87 -29.37 0.93 -8.76
C ARG A 87 -30.28 -0.03 -7.97
N ARG A 88 -31.36 0.51 -7.39
CA ARG A 88 -32.36 -0.23 -6.59
C ARG A 88 -32.73 -1.57 -7.25
N GLY A 89 -32.61 -2.66 -6.48
CA GLY A 89 -33.11 -3.99 -6.86
C GLY A 89 -32.05 -4.99 -7.35
N GLN A 90 -30.75 -4.69 -7.26
CA GLN A 90 -29.68 -5.66 -7.55
C GLN A 90 -28.86 -5.97 -6.30
N ASP A 91 -28.45 -7.22 -6.16
CA ASP A 91 -27.52 -7.62 -5.11
C ASP A 91 -26.19 -6.87 -5.29
N PRO A 92 -25.60 -6.36 -4.20
CA PRO A 92 -24.35 -5.61 -4.28
C PRO A 92 -23.20 -6.51 -4.75
N GLU A 93 -22.51 -6.08 -5.80
CA GLU A 93 -21.38 -6.79 -6.40
C GLU A 93 -20.08 -6.43 -5.67
N ALA A 94 -19.26 -7.45 -5.39
CA ALA A 94 -17.94 -7.26 -4.81
C ALA A 94 -17.02 -6.52 -5.79
N LEU A 95 -16.28 -5.52 -5.30
CA LEU A 95 -15.22 -4.88 -6.07
C LEU A 95 -14.05 -5.86 -6.21
N GLY A 96 -13.72 -6.22 -7.46
CA GLY A 96 -12.60 -7.10 -7.76
C GLY A 96 -11.24 -6.45 -7.46
N ALA A 97 -10.23 -7.28 -7.19
CA ALA A 97 -8.86 -6.86 -6.86
C ALA A 97 -8.27 -5.87 -7.87
N THR A 98 -8.49 -6.11 -9.17
CA THR A 98 -8.05 -5.22 -10.26
C THR A 98 -8.62 -3.80 -10.12
N ALA A 99 -9.92 -3.66 -9.88
CA ALA A 99 -10.57 -2.36 -9.74
C ALA A 99 -10.08 -1.62 -8.49
N VAL A 100 -9.86 -2.37 -7.41
CA VAL A 100 -9.31 -1.85 -6.15
C VAL A 100 -7.87 -1.35 -6.35
N LEU A 101 -7.01 -2.14 -7.00
CA LEU A 101 -5.65 -1.75 -7.32
C LEU A 101 -5.63 -0.47 -8.18
N GLN A 102 -6.46 -0.41 -9.22
CA GLN A 102 -6.57 0.79 -10.06
C GLN A 102 -6.97 2.03 -9.27
N ARG A 103 -7.86 1.89 -8.28
CA ARG A 103 -8.22 2.99 -7.37
C ARG A 103 -7.06 3.42 -6.49
N GLY A 104 -6.29 2.47 -5.96
CA GLY A 104 -5.09 2.73 -5.19
C GLY A 104 -4.04 3.49 -6.01
N VAL A 105 -3.73 3.02 -7.22
CA VAL A 105 -2.79 3.71 -8.12
C VAL A 105 -3.30 5.11 -8.47
N LYS A 106 -4.58 5.24 -8.83
CA LYS A 106 -5.16 6.55 -9.15
C LYS A 106 -5.01 7.53 -7.97
N TYR A 107 -5.29 7.06 -6.75
CA TYR A 107 -5.08 7.86 -5.55
C TYR A 107 -3.62 8.30 -5.43
N LEU A 108 -2.65 7.40 -5.60
CA LEU A 108 -1.22 7.77 -5.55
C LEU A 108 -0.81 8.75 -6.65
N THR A 109 -1.37 8.63 -7.86
CA THR A 109 -1.12 9.60 -8.94
C THR A 109 -1.65 10.98 -8.59
N ASP A 110 -2.85 11.06 -8.00
CA ASP A 110 -3.50 12.33 -7.65
C ASP A 110 -2.93 12.94 -6.34
N HIS A 111 -2.43 12.09 -5.43
CA HIS A 111 -1.91 12.43 -4.09
C HIS A 111 -0.38 12.33 -4.01
N GLY A 112 0.30 12.33 -5.15
CA GLY A 112 1.73 12.04 -5.20
C GLY A 112 2.58 13.04 -4.41
N ASP A 113 3.70 12.55 -3.86
CA ASP A 113 4.68 13.42 -3.19
C ASP A 113 5.24 14.43 -4.21
N PRO A 114 5.08 15.75 -4.00
CA PRO A 114 5.60 16.76 -4.93
C PRO A 114 7.13 16.72 -5.06
N GLN A 115 7.84 16.05 -4.16
CA GLN A 115 9.29 15.92 -4.17
C GLN A 115 9.81 14.71 -4.97
N VAL A 116 8.93 13.84 -5.46
CA VAL A 116 9.31 12.67 -6.28
C VAL A 116 8.76 12.77 -7.70
N ALA A 117 9.36 12.02 -8.61
CA ALA A 117 8.87 11.96 -9.98
C ALA A 117 7.45 11.32 -10.04
N PRO A 118 6.60 11.72 -11.00
CA PRO A 118 5.31 11.08 -11.23
C PRO A 118 5.45 9.58 -11.49
N LEU A 119 4.42 8.80 -11.13
CA LEU A 119 4.38 7.39 -11.49
C LEU A 119 4.43 7.23 -13.02
N PRO A 120 5.28 6.34 -13.56
CA PRO A 120 5.52 6.23 -15.01
C PRO A 120 4.39 5.54 -15.78
N HIS A 121 3.49 4.83 -15.09
CA HIS A 121 2.43 4.01 -15.70
C HIS A 121 1.04 4.44 -15.23
N SER A 122 0.03 4.23 -16.08
CA SER A 122 -1.37 4.46 -15.70
C SER A 122 -1.89 3.36 -14.76
N PRO A 123 -3.04 3.59 -14.08
CA PRO A 123 -3.67 2.56 -13.25
C PRO A 123 -3.93 1.23 -13.97
N GLU A 124 -4.34 1.28 -15.24
CA GLU A 124 -4.59 0.10 -16.06
C GLU A 124 -3.30 -0.68 -16.30
N HIS A 125 -2.21 0.00 -16.65
CA HIS A 125 -0.92 -0.64 -16.86
C HIS A 125 -0.37 -1.31 -15.61
N TYR A 126 -0.54 -0.70 -14.43
CA TYR A 126 -0.14 -1.35 -13.17
C TYR A 126 -0.96 -2.60 -12.87
N ALA A 127 -2.22 -2.64 -13.27
CA ALA A 127 -3.03 -3.85 -13.18
C ALA A 127 -2.55 -4.95 -14.15
N ASP A 128 -2.18 -4.58 -15.37
CA ASP A 128 -1.58 -5.52 -16.33
C ASP A 128 -0.25 -6.08 -15.82
N LEU A 129 0.61 -5.22 -15.25
CA LEU A 129 1.86 -5.62 -14.61
C LEU A 129 1.64 -6.57 -13.41
N ARG A 130 0.62 -6.29 -12.57
CA ARG A 130 0.24 -7.18 -11.46
C ARG A 130 -0.15 -8.56 -11.96
N ASN A 131 -1.02 -8.61 -12.97
CA ASN A 131 -1.49 -9.87 -13.55
C ASN A 131 -0.34 -10.66 -14.16
N PHE A 132 0.58 -9.98 -14.86
CA PHE A 132 1.78 -10.62 -15.39
C PHE A 132 2.67 -11.21 -14.29
N ALA A 133 2.95 -10.44 -13.23
CA ALA A 133 3.77 -10.91 -12.11
C ALA A 133 3.10 -12.08 -11.35
N ALA A 134 1.76 -12.11 -11.28
CA ALA A 134 0.99 -13.14 -10.57
C ALA A 134 0.92 -14.48 -11.33
N HIS A 135 0.64 -14.42 -12.63
CA HIS A 135 0.19 -15.59 -13.39
C HIS A 135 1.15 -15.99 -14.52
N GLY A 136 2.12 -15.14 -14.85
CA GLY A 136 3.00 -15.34 -16.00
C GLY A 136 2.27 -15.13 -17.33
N ALA A 137 2.91 -14.35 -18.21
CA ALA A 137 2.67 -14.14 -19.65
C ALA A 137 1.40 -14.75 -20.29
N THR A 138 0.20 -14.37 -19.85
CA THR A 138 -1.04 -14.77 -20.56
C THR A 138 -1.56 -13.69 -21.49
N TYR A 139 -1.32 -12.40 -21.22
CA TYR A 139 -1.49 -11.31 -22.19
C TYR A 139 -0.81 -10.04 -21.63
N LEU A 140 0.42 -9.75 -22.06
CA LEU A 140 0.95 -8.39 -21.94
C LEU A 140 0.80 -7.69 -23.28
N PRO A 141 0.43 -6.39 -23.33
CA PRO A 141 0.55 -5.59 -24.55
C PRO A 141 1.97 -5.69 -25.12
N GLN A 142 2.12 -5.72 -26.45
CA GLN A 142 3.42 -5.91 -27.12
C GLN A 142 4.49 -4.87 -26.73
N GLU A 143 4.10 -3.73 -26.15
CA GLU A 143 4.99 -2.61 -25.82
C GLU A 143 5.07 -2.29 -24.32
N LEU A 144 4.55 -3.15 -23.43
CA LEU A 144 4.58 -2.83 -22.00
C LEU A 144 6.01 -2.93 -21.44
N ARG A 145 6.66 -1.77 -21.27
CA ARG A 145 8.00 -1.65 -20.67
C ARG A 145 7.87 -1.40 -19.18
N PHE A 146 8.45 -2.28 -18.37
CA PHE A 146 8.61 -2.07 -16.95
C PHE A 146 10.08 -1.76 -16.63
N ASP A 147 10.33 -0.57 -16.08
CA ASP A 147 11.63 -0.23 -15.51
C ASP A 147 11.63 -0.61 -14.02
N PRO A 148 12.63 -1.34 -13.50
CA PRO A 148 12.75 -1.61 -12.08
C PRO A 148 12.55 -0.38 -11.18
N ASP A 149 13.03 0.80 -11.59
CA ASP A 149 12.87 2.04 -10.83
C ASP A 149 11.40 2.45 -10.63
N SER A 150 10.48 1.94 -11.44
CA SER A 150 9.04 2.12 -11.25
C SER A 150 8.57 1.58 -9.90
N ALA A 151 9.11 0.44 -9.44
CA ALA A 151 8.76 -0.13 -8.13
C ALA A 151 9.24 0.78 -6.98
N ARG A 152 10.45 1.34 -7.11
CA ARG A 152 10.99 2.27 -6.11
C ARG A 152 10.18 3.57 -6.05
N LEU A 153 9.78 4.12 -7.19
CA LEU A 153 8.89 5.28 -7.23
C LEU A 153 7.55 4.97 -6.58
N LEU A 154 6.94 3.82 -6.90
CA LEU A 154 5.69 3.37 -6.28
C LEU A 154 5.79 3.27 -4.76
N LEU A 155 6.89 2.70 -4.24
CA LEU A 155 7.14 2.60 -2.79
C LEU A 155 7.25 3.97 -2.11
N ARG A 156 7.89 4.96 -2.74
CA ARG A 156 7.98 6.32 -2.20
C ARG A 156 6.62 7.01 -2.15
N HIS A 157 5.84 6.90 -3.22
CA HIS A 157 4.47 7.43 -3.26
C HIS A 157 3.61 6.78 -2.16
N LEU A 158 3.72 5.46 -1.97
CA LEU A 158 3.05 4.76 -0.88
C LEU A 158 3.49 5.23 0.50
N ALA A 159 4.79 5.44 0.72
CA ALA A 159 5.33 5.90 2.00
C ALA A 159 4.79 7.30 2.35
N TYR A 160 4.78 8.19 1.37
CA TYR A 160 4.21 9.52 1.52
C TYR A 160 2.70 9.49 1.79
N ALA A 161 1.95 8.69 1.02
CA ALA A 161 0.52 8.48 1.27
C ALA A 161 0.26 7.94 2.68
N LEU A 162 1.07 7.01 3.15
CA LEU A 162 0.95 6.44 4.49
C LEU A 162 1.27 7.46 5.59
N ASN A 163 2.18 8.42 5.35
CA ASN A 163 2.46 9.51 6.29
C ASN A 163 1.32 10.52 6.40
N THR A 164 0.51 10.66 5.36
CA THR A 164 -0.52 11.72 5.23
C THR A 164 -1.95 11.20 5.38
N MET A 165 -2.18 9.88 5.32
CA MET A 165 -3.53 9.30 5.32
C MET A 165 -4.37 9.60 6.57
N TRP A 166 -3.73 9.88 7.70
CA TRP A 166 -4.38 10.15 9.00
C TRP A 166 -4.90 11.58 9.08
N ASP A 167 -4.32 12.48 8.29
CA ASP A 167 -4.71 13.89 8.23
C ASP A 167 -5.80 14.13 7.17
N ASP A 168 -5.99 13.17 6.25
CA ASP A 168 -7.07 13.17 5.25
C ASP A 168 -8.38 12.67 5.89
N SER A 169 -9.36 13.58 6.00
CA SER A 169 -10.66 13.28 6.62
C SER A 169 -11.47 12.24 5.85
N ASP A 170 -11.35 12.22 4.52
CA ASP A 170 -12.09 11.28 3.69
C ASP A 170 -11.48 9.87 3.82
N LEU A 171 -10.15 9.77 3.83
CA LEU A 171 -9.48 8.50 4.07
C LEU A 171 -9.72 7.95 5.48
N SER A 172 -9.72 8.80 6.50
CA SER A 172 -9.98 8.38 7.87
C SER A 172 -11.36 7.74 8.02
N ALA A 173 -12.38 8.33 7.38
CA ALA A 173 -13.74 7.77 7.34
C ALA A 173 -13.80 6.47 6.52
N ASN A 174 -13.12 6.43 5.36
CA ASN A 174 -13.12 5.24 4.52
C ASN A 174 -12.35 4.07 5.17
N LEU A 175 -11.29 4.34 5.92
CA LEU A 175 -10.58 3.36 6.75
C LEU A 175 -11.50 2.79 7.85
N ALA A 176 -12.31 3.62 8.48
CA ALA A 176 -13.28 3.13 9.45
C ALA A 176 -14.28 2.15 8.79
N ALA A 177 -14.71 2.47 7.57
CA ALA A 177 -15.70 1.71 6.82
C ALA A 177 -15.17 0.44 6.12
N VAL A 178 -13.90 0.41 5.69
CA VAL A 178 -13.35 -0.67 4.86
C VAL A 178 -13.39 -2.02 5.57
N GLU A 179 -13.94 -3.06 4.94
CA GLU A 179 -14.02 -4.38 5.56
C GLU A 179 -12.66 -5.09 5.52
N VAL A 180 -11.97 -5.13 6.66
CA VAL A 180 -10.67 -5.78 6.87
C VAL A 180 -10.67 -6.45 8.24
N HIS A 181 -10.28 -7.72 8.28
CA HIS A 181 -10.24 -8.49 9.52
C HIS A 181 -8.80 -8.58 10.06
N PRO A 182 -8.62 -8.49 11.39
CA PRO A 182 -7.31 -8.66 12.00
C PRO A 182 -6.83 -10.11 11.84
N VAL A 183 -5.56 -10.26 11.46
CA VAL A 183 -4.83 -11.52 11.62
C VAL A 183 -4.27 -11.59 13.03
N TRP A 184 -4.29 -12.80 13.60
CA TRP A 184 -3.83 -13.07 14.95
C TRP A 184 -2.64 -14.01 14.94
N THR A 185 -1.73 -13.82 15.89
CA THR A 185 -0.59 -14.70 16.16
C THR A 185 -0.53 -15.05 17.64
N THR A 186 0.40 -15.93 18.02
CA THR A 186 0.67 -16.28 19.42
C THR A 186 2.05 -15.81 19.83
N VAL A 187 2.13 -14.89 20.81
CA VAL A 187 3.38 -14.39 21.38
C VAL A 187 3.46 -14.83 22.84
N LYS A 188 4.49 -15.60 23.20
CA LYS A 188 4.69 -16.12 24.57
C LYS A 188 3.43 -16.81 25.14
N GLY A 189 2.74 -17.59 24.30
CA GLY A 189 1.52 -18.32 24.67
C GLY A 189 0.23 -17.48 24.74
N LYS A 190 0.27 -16.19 24.38
CA LYS A 190 -0.90 -15.30 24.33
C LYS A 190 -1.26 -14.93 22.90
N LYS A 191 -2.56 -14.89 22.61
CA LYS A 191 -3.10 -14.48 21.31
C LYS A 191 -3.00 -12.94 21.19
N GLU A 192 -2.35 -12.46 20.14
CA GLU A 192 -2.10 -11.04 19.90
C GLU A 192 -2.42 -10.70 18.43
N PRO A 193 -3.00 -9.52 18.14
CA PRO A 193 -3.20 -9.09 16.77
C PRO A 193 -1.86 -8.73 16.12
N VAL A 194 -1.66 -9.18 14.89
CA VAL A 194 -0.41 -8.99 14.15
C VAL A 194 -0.19 -7.50 13.82
N TYR A 195 1.05 -7.05 13.82
CA TYR A 195 1.53 -5.69 13.52
C TYR A 195 1.06 -4.55 14.43
N VAL A 196 -0.07 -4.67 15.15
CA VAL A 196 -0.65 -3.55 15.90
C VAL A 196 0.33 -2.98 16.93
N ARG A 197 0.94 -3.83 17.76
CA ARG A 197 1.88 -3.35 18.80
C ARG A 197 3.17 -2.82 18.21
N ASP A 198 3.70 -3.47 17.19
CA ASP A 198 4.96 -3.08 16.55
C ASP A 198 4.82 -1.69 15.91
N ILE A 199 3.66 -1.42 15.28
CA ILE A 199 3.34 -0.10 14.74
C ILE A 199 3.13 0.94 15.84
N GLN A 200 2.49 0.58 16.95
CA GLN A 200 2.38 1.51 18.08
C GLN A 200 3.74 1.86 18.69
N GLU A 201 4.71 0.94 18.68
CA GLU A 201 6.08 1.23 19.08
C GLU A 201 6.76 2.17 18.08
N HIS A 202 6.67 1.87 16.78
CA HIS A 202 7.22 2.69 15.69
C HIS A 202 6.73 4.14 15.76
N LEU A 203 5.43 4.31 15.97
CA LEU A 203 4.77 5.61 16.07
C LEU A 203 5.26 6.48 17.24
N LYS A 204 6.00 5.95 18.22
CA LYS A 204 6.57 6.76 19.31
C LYS A 204 7.68 7.70 18.84
N ALA A 205 8.31 7.39 17.71
CA ALA A 205 9.46 8.14 17.22
C ALA A 205 9.27 8.62 15.78
N ASN A 206 8.54 7.85 14.96
CA ASN A 206 8.58 7.91 13.51
C ASN A 206 7.18 7.98 12.90
N GLN A 207 7.05 8.58 11.72
CA GLN A 207 5.83 8.49 10.95
C GLN A 207 5.69 7.10 10.31
N PRO A 208 4.45 6.68 9.98
CA PRO A 208 4.17 5.37 9.38
C PRO A 208 4.94 4.98 8.12
N GLY A 209 5.44 5.90 7.33
CA GLY A 209 6.20 5.68 6.11
C GLY A 209 7.71 5.76 6.30
N ASP A 210 8.19 6.18 7.47
CA ASP A 210 9.61 6.44 7.71
C ASP A 210 10.43 5.15 7.89
N GLU A 211 11.76 5.23 7.73
CA GLU A 211 12.72 4.13 7.97
C GLU A 211 12.48 2.86 7.14
N LEU A 212 11.78 2.96 6.00
CA LEU A 212 11.63 1.84 5.08
C LEU A 212 12.96 1.60 4.35
N ALA A 213 13.34 0.33 4.17
CA ALA A 213 14.64 -0.03 3.61
C ALA A 213 14.94 0.61 2.24
N HIS A 214 13.90 0.92 1.46
CA HIS A 214 14.04 1.52 0.14
C HIS A 214 14.48 3.01 0.15
N ASP A 215 14.38 3.73 1.28
CA ASP A 215 14.82 5.12 1.40
C ASP A 215 16.35 5.27 1.40
N SER A 216 17.05 4.23 1.84
CA SER A 216 18.52 4.20 1.84
C SER A 216 19.12 4.12 0.43
N TRP A 217 18.32 3.80 -0.61
CA TRP A 217 18.80 3.63 -1.98
C TRP A 217 18.70 4.91 -2.82
N ARG A 218 19.22 6.01 -2.26
CA ARG A 218 19.47 7.22 -3.04
C ARG A 218 20.60 6.94 -4.03
N TYR A 219 20.31 7.02 -5.31
CA TYR A 219 21.35 7.33 -6.31
C TYR A 219 21.02 8.66 -6.95
N THR A 220 22.11 9.43 -7.09
CA THR A 220 22.25 10.67 -7.82
C THR A 220 21.56 10.59 -9.17
N ILE A 221 20.92 11.68 -9.60
CA ILE A 221 20.34 11.87 -10.92
C ILE A 221 21.39 11.44 -11.97
N VAL A 222 21.23 10.27 -12.57
CA VAL A 222 22.01 9.88 -13.75
C VAL A 222 21.17 10.29 -14.94
N SER A 223 21.59 11.35 -15.61
CA SER A 223 21.07 11.72 -16.92
C SER A 223 21.32 10.57 -17.88
N VAL A 224 20.26 9.94 -18.37
CA VAL A 224 20.37 8.93 -19.42
C VAL A 224 20.62 9.66 -20.73
N ASP A 225 21.81 9.45 -21.29
CA ASP A 225 22.13 9.81 -22.67
C ASP A 225 21.18 9.03 -23.61
N THR A 226 20.43 9.75 -24.44
CA THR A 226 19.45 9.17 -25.37
C THR A 226 20.10 8.68 -26.68
N SER A 227 21.43 8.73 -26.79
CA SER A 227 22.11 8.19 -27.95
C SER A 227 22.17 6.66 -27.92
N SER A 228 21.47 6.03 -28.86
CA SER A 228 21.67 4.61 -29.16
C SER A 228 23.05 4.40 -29.80
N PRO A 229 23.82 3.37 -29.44
CA PRO A 229 25.05 3.03 -30.15
C PRO A 229 24.74 2.72 -31.62
N ALA A 230 25.60 3.19 -32.53
CA ALA A 230 25.46 2.87 -33.96
C ALA A 230 25.66 1.36 -34.18
N VAL A 231 24.63 0.72 -34.75
CA VAL A 231 24.70 -0.69 -35.19
C VAL A 231 25.73 -0.79 -36.31
N THR A 232 26.87 -1.41 -36.01
CA THR A 232 27.88 -1.78 -37.01
C THR A 232 27.99 -3.31 -37.07
N GLY A 233 26.97 -3.94 -37.65
CA GLY A 233 26.98 -5.36 -37.96
C GLY A 233 27.00 -5.59 -39.47
N ARG A 234 28.18 -5.88 -40.03
CA ARG A 234 28.29 -6.71 -41.24
C ARG A 234 28.59 -8.13 -40.76
N GLY A 235 27.79 -9.09 -41.21
CA GLY A 235 27.96 -10.52 -40.98
C GLY A 235 26.82 -11.28 -41.64
#